data_AF-A0A142XAB9-F1
#
_entry.id   AF-A0A142XAB9-F1
#
_cell.length_a   1.000
_cell.length_b   1.000
_cell.length_c   1.000
_cell.angle_alpha   90.00
_cell.angle_beta   90.00
_cell.angle_gamma   90.00
#
_symmetry.space_group_name_H-M   'P 1'
#
loop_
_entity.id
_entity.type
_entity.pdbx_description
1 polymer ?
#
loop_
_entity_poly.entity_id
_entity_poly.type
_entity_poly.pdbx_seq_one_letter_code
_entity_poly.pdbx_strand_id
1 'polypeptide(L)'
;MIYQTFFGMRDVVQHLAATPGTAVLPFQYRKLPKAKRVVVECCPSSVLKKNKLPHQNYKQPKGGPLLRLRRFTRHEILADADKWVRISDRHRRVIMRNPGGDALDAVLAAVGAFRGFCAADHAVLSTHPRLTREGWMYV
;
A
#
# COMPACT_ATOMS: atom_id res chain seq x y z
N MET A 1 6.91 -7.07 -12.26
CA MET A 1 6.10 -5.93 -11.77
C MET A 1 4.88 -5.69 -12.64
N ILE A 2 5.03 -5.53 -13.97
CA ILE A 2 3.90 -5.31 -14.91
C ILE A 2 2.81 -6.40 -14.81
N TYR A 3 3.18 -7.68 -14.78
CA TYR A 3 2.21 -8.78 -14.66
C TYR A 3 1.46 -8.82 -13.32
N GLN A 4 2.15 -8.57 -12.20
CA GLN A 4 1.52 -8.55 -10.88
C GLN A 4 0.54 -7.38 -10.74
N THR A 5 0.87 -6.21 -11.29
CA THR A 5 -0.05 -5.08 -11.30
C THR A 5 -1.25 -5.41 -12.18
N PHE A 6 -1.06 -6.03 -13.35
CA PHE A 6 -2.16 -6.43 -14.24
C PHE A 6 -3.15 -7.39 -13.54
N PHE A 7 -2.67 -8.51 -12.98
CA PHE A 7 -3.54 -9.45 -12.26
C PHE A 7 -4.16 -8.81 -11.02
N GLY A 8 -3.44 -7.97 -10.28
CA GLY A 8 -4.01 -7.22 -9.15
C GLY A 8 -5.14 -6.29 -9.59
N MET A 9 -4.97 -5.59 -10.70
CA MET A 9 -5.99 -4.68 -11.23
C MET A 9 -7.21 -5.42 -11.76
N ARG A 10 -7.00 -6.45 -12.59
CA ARG A 10 -8.08 -7.26 -13.20
C ARG A 10 -8.78 -8.16 -12.18
N ASP A 11 -8.02 -8.96 -11.44
CA ASP A 11 -8.61 -10.02 -10.61
C ASP A 11 -9.05 -9.52 -9.23
N VAL A 12 -8.52 -8.39 -8.73
CA VAL A 12 -8.89 -7.84 -7.43
C VAL A 12 -9.59 -6.48 -7.55
N VAL A 13 -8.93 -5.49 -8.14
CA VAL A 13 -9.46 -4.11 -8.15
C VAL A 13 -10.74 -4.00 -8.99
N GLN A 14 -10.85 -4.70 -10.12
CA GLN A 14 -12.05 -4.70 -10.96
C GLN A 14 -13.29 -5.15 -10.18
N HIS A 15 -13.18 -6.26 -9.45
CA HIS A 15 -14.27 -6.80 -8.63
C HIS A 15 -14.65 -5.85 -7.48
N LEU A 16 -13.65 -5.24 -6.83
CA LEU A 16 -13.90 -4.21 -5.80
C LEU A 16 -14.55 -2.96 -6.39
N ALA A 17 -14.13 -2.53 -7.58
CA ALA A 17 -14.68 -1.38 -8.28
C ALA A 17 -16.14 -1.60 -8.70
N ALA A 18 -16.54 -2.84 -8.98
CA ALA A 18 -17.92 -3.21 -9.30
C ALA A 18 -18.82 -3.30 -8.05
N THR A 19 -18.24 -3.50 -6.86
CA THR A 19 -19.00 -3.67 -5.62
C THR A 19 -19.72 -2.37 -5.22
N PRO A 20 -21.05 -2.40 -4.97
CA PRO A 20 -21.81 -1.23 -4.57
C PRO A 20 -21.23 -0.54 -3.32
N GLY A 21 -21.23 0.79 -3.33
CA GLY A 21 -20.67 1.59 -2.25
C GLY A 21 -19.14 1.60 -2.16
N THR A 22 -18.42 1.09 -3.16
CA THR A 22 -16.95 1.17 -3.23
C THR A 22 -16.51 2.23 -4.24
N ALA A 23 -15.57 3.08 -3.83
CA ALA A 23 -14.87 4.02 -4.70
C ALA A 23 -13.38 3.67 -4.75
N VAL A 24 -12.86 3.38 -5.94
CA VAL A 24 -11.42 3.18 -6.16
C VAL A 24 -10.80 4.50 -6.58
N LEU A 25 -9.94 5.07 -5.75
CA LEU A 25 -9.25 6.34 -6.05
C LEU A 25 -7.85 6.09 -6.63
N PRO A 26 -7.37 6.98 -7.52
CA PRO A 26 -7.99 8.23 -7.98
C PRO A 26 -9.00 8.05 -9.15
N PHE A 27 -9.32 6.82 -9.54
CA PHE A 27 -10.06 6.54 -10.78
C PHE A 27 -11.57 6.85 -10.71
N GLN A 28 -12.18 6.79 -9.53
CA GLN A 28 -13.63 6.80 -9.35
C GLN A 28 -14.12 7.88 -8.39
N TYR A 29 -13.58 9.11 -8.47
CA TYR A 29 -14.02 10.24 -7.62
C TYR A 29 -15.53 10.49 -7.68
N ARG A 30 -16.18 10.24 -8.83
CA ARG A 30 -17.66 10.32 -8.96
C ARG A 30 -18.44 9.43 -7.97
N LYS A 31 -17.84 8.35 -7.48
CA LYS A 31 -18.46 7.43 -6.52
C LYS A 31 -18.19 7.83 -5.06
N LEU A 32 -17.18 8.65 -4.81
CA LEU A 32 -16.69 8.99 -3.48
C LEU A 32 -17.78 9.55 -2.54
N PRO A 33 -18.67 10.48 -2.96
CA PRO A 33 -19.69 11.04 -2.06
C PRO A 33 -20.69 10.03 -1.49
N LYS A 34 -20.86 8.87 -2.14
CA LYS A 34 -21.78 7.80 -1.73
C LYS A 34 -21.03 6.53 -1.27
N ALA A 35 -19.70 6.60 -1.17
CA ALA A 35 -18.88 5.44 -0.87
C ALA A 35 -18.94 5.09 0.62
N LYS A 36 -19.19 3.81 0.91
CA LYS A 36 -18.98 3.19 2.24
C LYS A 36 -17.55 2.66 2.38
N ARG A 37 -16.87 2.45 1.25
CA ARG A 37 -15.51 1.92 1.18
C ARG A 37 -14.70 2.70 0.15
N VAL A 38 -13.51 3.12 0.55
CA VAL A 38 -12.53 3.72 -0.36
C VAL A 38 -11.37 2.74 -0.52
N VAL A 39 -11.02 2.44 -1.77
CA VAL A 39 -9.86 1.63 -2.12
C VAL A 39 -8.82 2.55 -2.72
N VAL A 40 -7.60 2.49 -2.22
CA VAL A 40 -6.46 3.27 -2.70
C VAL A 40 -5.32 2.29 -2.95
N GLU A 41 -4.75 2.32 -4.16
CA GLU A 41 -3.55 1.56 -4.45
C GLU A 41 -2.36 2.18 -3.71
N CYS A 42 -1.49 1.33 -3.18
CA CYS A 42 -0.30 1.79 -2.50
C CYS A 42 0.85 0.83 -2.76
N CYS A 43 1.94 1.35 -3.33
CA CYS A 43 3.21 0.65 -3.46
C CYS A 43 4.08 0.87 -2.20
N PRO A 44 4.36 -0.18 -1.38
CA PRO A 44 5.17 -0.05 -0.17
C PRO A 44 6.55 0.56 -0.41
N SER A 45 7.21 0.18 -1.50
CA SER A 45 8.52 0.72 -1.87
C SER A 45 8.48 2.24 -2.12
N SER A 46 7.39 2.76 -2.71
CA SER A 46 7.21 4.19 -2.92
C SER A 46 7.00 4.94 -1.60
N VAL A 47 6.30 4.33 -0.64
CA VAL A 47 6.14 4.88 0.73
C VAL A 47 7.49 5.02 1.41
N LEU A 48 8.30 3.96 1.38
CA LEU A 48 9.65 3.96 1.98
C LEU A 48 10.54 5.03 1.34
N LYS A 49 10.56 5.12 0.00
CA LYS A 49 11.32 6.16 -0.73
C LYS A 49 10.87 7.57 -0.34
N LYS A 50 9.56 7.82 -0.32
CA LYS A 50 8.99 9.14 0.05
C LYS A 50 9.39 9.56 1.47
N ASN A 51 9.45 8.61 2.39
CA ASN A 51 9.84 8.86 3.79
C ASN A 51 11.35 8.77 4.03
N LYS A 52 12.18 8.64 2.99
CA LYS A 52 13.64 8.48 3.08
C LYS A 52 14.07 7.28 3.95
N LEU A 53 13.27 6.23 3.98
CA LEU A 53 13.57 4.98 4.67
C LEU A 53 14.32 4.00 3.76
N PRO A 54 15.03 3.02 4.33
CA PRO A 54 15.63 1.97 3.52
C PRO A 54 14.51 1.19 2.81
N HIS A 55 14.59 1.15 1.49
CA HIS A 55 13.63 0.48 0.62
C HIS A 55 14.21 -0.80 -0.01
N GLN A 56 15.43 -1.15 0.39
CA GLN A 56 16.13 -2.36 -0.03
C GLN A 56 16.41 -3.24 1.18
N ASN A 57 16.74 -4.51 0.92
CA ASN A 57 17.23 -5.45 1.92
C ASN A 57 16.33 -5.80 3.12
N TYR A 58 15.07 -5.35 3.18
CA TYR A 58 14.16 -5.77 4.26
C TYR A 58 13.50 -7.15 4.02
N LYS A 59 13.42 -7.63 2.78
CA LYS A 59 12.88 -8.96 2.42
C LYS A 59 13.96 -10.05 2.45
N GLN A 60 13.61 -11.28 2.79
CA GLN A 60 14.51 -12.44 2.73
C GLN A 60 13.88 -13.53 1.85
N PRO A 61 14.02 -13.42 0.51
CA PRO A 61 13.29 -14.26 -0.44
C PRO A 61 13.63 -15.75 -0.34
N LYS A 62 14.85 -16.09 0.09
CA LYS A 62 15.27 -17.48 0.33
C LYS A 62 14.67 -18.10 1.61
N GLY A 63 13.87 -17.35 2.38
CA GLY A 63 13.34 -17.82 3.65
C GLY A 63 14.40 -17.93 4.76
N GLY A 64 14.06 -18.59 5.86
CA GLY A 64 14.94 -18.77 7.02
C GLY A 64 15.05 -17.58 7.98
N PRO A 65 15.91 -17.66 9.01
CA PRO A 65 16.09 -16.60 10.00
C PRO A 65 16.62 -15.31 9.39
N LEU A 66 16.06 -14.16 9.76
CA LEU A 66 16.50 -12.86 9.24
C LEU A 66 17.97 -12.60 9.57
N LEU A 67 18.77 -12.34 8.53
CA LEU A 67 20.13 -11.81 8.66
C LEU A 67 20.14 -10.49 9.44
N ARG A 68 21.25 -10.20 10.12
CA ARG A 68 21.41 -9.01 10.98
C ARG A 68 21.03 -7.71 10.28
N LEU A 69 21.52 -7.50 9.05
CA LEU A 69 21.23 -6.31 8.25
C LEU A 69 19.72 -6.16 7.99
N ARG A 70 19.06 -7.24 7.55
CA ARG A 70 17.61 -7.21 7.24
C ARG A 70 16.78 -6.94 8.48
N ARG A 71 17.18 -7.51 9.62
CA ARG A 71 16.54 -7.27 10.92
C ARG A 71 16.66 -5.81 11.33
N PHE A 72 17.84 -5.21 11.23
CA PHE A 72 18.06 -3.79 11.50
C PHE A 72 17.17 -2.92 10.60
N THR A 73 17.18 -3.17 9.29
CA THR A 73 16.33 -2.45 8.34
C THR A 73 14.84 -2.54 8.70
N ARG A 74 14.35 -3.72 9.08
CA ARG A 74 12.94 -3.86 9.48
C ARG A 74 12.61 -3.09 10.75
N HIS A 75 13.52 -3.04 11.73
CA HIS A 75 13.31 -2.25 12.94
C HIS A 75 13.23 -0.76 12.63
N GLU A 76 14.09 -0.25 11.74
CA GLU A 76 14.04 1.15 11.30
C GLU A 76 12.70 1.49 10.62
N ILE A 77 12.24 0.63 9.71
CA ILE A 77 10.94 0.80 9.05
C ILE A 77 9.79 0.75 10.07
N LEU A 78 9.82 -0.20 11.01
CA LEU A 78 8.78 -0.33 12.03
C LEU A 78 8.75 0.87 12.99
N ALA A 79 9.92 1.41 13.35
CA ALA A 79 10.01 2.61 14.18
C ALA A 79 9.39 3.84 13.48
N ASP A 80 9.49 3.94 12.15
CA ASP A 80 8.75 4.99 11.42
C ASP A 80 7.24 4.71 11.38
N ALA A 81 6.84 3.46 11.16
CA ALA A 81 5.43 3.08 11.14
C ALA A 81 4.72 3.35 12.48
N ASP A 82 5.44 3.22 13.60
CA ASP A 82 4.91 3.45 14.96
C ASP A 82 4.42 4.88 15.20
N LYS A 83 4.87 5.85 14.40
CA LYS A 83 4.37 7.23 14.43
C LYS A 83 2.93 7.34 13.92
N TRP A 84 2.45 6.34 13.19
CA TRP A 84 1.18 6.38 12.44
C TRP A 84 0.20 5.29 12.85
N VAL A 85 0.69 4.16 13.33
CA VAL A 85 -0.15 3.01 13.68
C VAL A 85 0.33 2.32 14.95
N ARG A 86 -0.61 1.95 15.82
CA ARG A 86 -0.30 1.14 17.00
C ARG A 86 -0.22 -0.34 16.63
N ILE A 87 0.99 -0.90 16.70
CA ILE A 87 1.24 -2.31 16.42
C ILE A 87 1.44 -3.07 17.73
N SER A 88 0.51 -3.97 18.06
CA SER A 88 0.64 -4.87 19.23
C SER A 88 1.86 -5.79 19.10
N ASP A 89 2.41 -6.26 20.21
CA ASP A 89 3.59 -7.15 20.22
C ASP A 89 3.37 -8.44 19.43
N ARG A 90 2.15 -8.99 19.46
CA ARG A 90 1.79 -10.17 18.64
C ARG A 90 2.05 -9.90 17.16
N HIS A 91 1.52 -8.80 16.64
CA HIS A 91 1.69 -8.41 15.25
C HIS A 91 3.13 -8.02 14.90
N ARG A 92 3.87 -7.38 15.83
CA ARG A 92 5.32 -7.15 15.65
C ARG A 92 6.08 -8.45 15.45
N ARG A 93 5.80 -9.49 16.25
CA ARG A 93 6.41 -10.80 16.08
C ARG A 93 6.07 -11.43 14.73
N VAL A 94 4.82 -11.31 14.26
CA VAL A 94 4.43 -11.77 12.92
C VAL A 94 5.23 -11.06 11.83
N ILE A 95 5.32 -9.73 11.89
CA ILE A 95 6.07 -8.92 10.94
C ILE A 95 7.56 -9.33 10.91
N MET A 96 8.16 -9.51 12.08
CA MET A 96 9.58 -9.88 12.18
C MET A 96 9.86 -11.34 11.81
N ARG A 97 8.85 -12.23 11.84
CA ARG A 97 8.99 -13.66 11.49
C ARG A 97 8.51 -14.02 10.08
N ASN A 98 7.99 -13.08 9.31
CA ASN A 98 7.57 -13.30 7.92
C ASN A 98 8.73 -12.97 6.95
N PRO A 99 9.47 -13.96 6.42
CA PRO A 99 10.70 -13.69 5.64
C PRO A 99 10.42 -12.93 4.34
N GLY A 100 9.28 -13.19 3.71
CA GLY A 100 8.83 -12.48 2.50
C GLY A 100 8.65 -10.98 2.67
N GLY A 101 8.44 -10.51 3.91
CA GLY A 101 8.20 -9.10 4.21
C GLY A 101 6.79 -8.64 3.86
N ASP A 102 5.91 -9.54 3.45
CA ASP A 102 4.50 -9.30 3.10
C ASP A 102 3.73 -8.69 4.26
N ALA A 103 4.00 -9.16 5.49
CA ALA A 103 3.38 -8.59 6.69
C ALA A 103 3.83 -7.14 6.94
N LEU A 104 5.08 -6.80 6.62
CA LEU A 104 5.57 -5.42 6.72
C LEU A 104 4.99 -4.57 5.57
N ASP A 105 4.95 -5.12 4.37
CA ASP A 105 4.35 -4.47 3.20
C ASP A 105 2.88 -4.15 3.42
N ALA A 106 2.11 -5.02 4.07
CA ALA A 106 0.71 -4.77 4.41
C ALA A 106 0.54 -3.56 5.34
N VAL A 107 1.42 -3.43 6.36
CA VAL A 107 1.41 -2.27 7.26
C VAL A 107 1.79 -1.00 6.51
N LEU A 108 2.85 -1.05 5.68
CA LEU A 108 3.28 0.07 4.85
C LEU A 108 2.21 0.50 3.85
N ALA A 109 1.51 -0.46 3.24
CA ALA A 109 0.41 -0.20 2.33
C ALA A 109 -0.76 0.48 3.05
N ALA A 110 -1.14 0.02 4.24
CA ALA A 110 -2.21 0.64 5.03
C ALA A 110 -1.86 2.07 5.45
N VAL A 111 -0.68 2.28 6.05
CA VAL A 111 -0.21 3.61 6.47
C VAL A 111 -0.02 4.53 5.26
N GLY A 112 0.58 4.02 4.19
CA GLY A 112 0.82 4.77 2.95
C GLY A 112 -0.46 5.19 2.25
N ALA A 113 -1.43 4.29 2.13
CA ALA A 113 -2.75 4.57 1.56
C ALA A 113 -3.49 5.62 2.39
N PHE A 114 -3.53 5.46 3.72
CA PHE A 114 -4.20 6.42 4.60
C PHE A 114 -3.57 7.81 4.52
N ARG A 115 -2.24 7.90 4.65
CA ARG A 115 -1.53 9.19 4.55
C ARG A 115 -1.65 9.80 3.17
N GLY A 116 -1.56 8.98 2.12
CA GLY A 116 -1.70 9.41 0.73
C GLY A 116 -3.09 9.96 0.46
N PHE A 117 -4.13 9.33 1.00
CA PHE A 117 -5.49 9.83 0.95
C PHE A 117 -5.61 11.17 1.69
N CYS A 118 -5.25 11.24 2.98
CA CYS A 118 -5.42 12.46 3.77
C CYS A 118 -4.62 13.67 3.24
N ALA A 119 -3.44 13.44 2.65
CA ALA A 119 -2.59 14.51 2.12
C ALA A 119 -2.90 14.89 0.66
N ALA A 120 -3.77 14.15 -0.02
CA ALA A 120 -4.08 14.42 -1.41
C ALA A 120 -5.02 15.61 -1.56
N ASP A 121 -4.74 16.45 -2.54
CA ASP A 121 -5.73 17.40 -3.04
C ASP A 121 -6.74 16.65 -3.92
N HIS A 122 -7.82 16.18 -3.29
CA HIS A 122 -8.85 15.42 -3.96
C HIS A 122 -9.60 16.25 -5.03
N ALA A 123 -9.67 17.58 -4.89
CA ALA A 123 -10.31 18.42 -5.88
C ALA A 123 -9.49 18.44 -7.17
N VAL A 124 -8.18 18.65 -7.07
CA VAL A 124 -7.25 18.61 -8.22
C VAL A 124 -7.19 17.22 -8.84
N LEU A 125 -7.11 16.16 -8.02
CA LEU A 125 -7.06 14.79 -8.54
C LEU A 125 -8.35 14.36 -9.23
N SER A 126 -9.51 14.86 -8.80
CA SER A 126 -10.81 14.52 -9.39
C SER A 126 -10.98 15.01 -10.83
N THR A 127 -10.26 16.06 -11.21
CA THR A 127 -10.30 16.65 -12.55
C THR A 127 -9.05 16.32 -13.38
N HIS A 128 -8.12 15.55 -12.81
CA HIS A 128 -6.85 15.26 -13.48
C HIS A 128 -7.07 14.40 -14.74
N PRO A 129 -6.64 14.87 -15.94
CA PRO A 129 -7.05 14.28 -17.22
C PRO A 129 -6.51 12.87 -17.48
N ARG A 130 -5.33 12.54 -16.93
CA ARG A 130 -4.72 11.20 -17.04
C ARG A 130 -5.19 10.23 -15.95
N LEU A 131 -5.03 10.62 -14.68
CA LEU A 131 -5.32 9.77 -13.53
C LEU A 131 -6.77 9.29 -13.45
N THR A 132 -7.74 10.04 -13.98
CA THR A 132 -9.14 9.60 -14.04
C THR A 132 -9.40 8.51 -15.10
N ARG A 133 -8.44 8.31 -16.03
CA ARG A 133 -8.54 7.37 -17.17
C ARG A 133 -7.61 6.16 -17.02
N GLU A 134 -6.46 6.31 -16.38
CA GLU A 134 -5.43 5.24 -16.28
C GLU A 134 -5.95 3.93 -15.67
N GLY A 135 -6.92 4.01 -14.74
CA GLY A 135 -7.52 2.82 -14.13
C GLY A 135 -8.32 1.93 -15.09
N TRP A 136 -8.58 2.41 -16.31
CA TRP A 136 -9.25 1.66 -17.38
C TRP A 136 -8.28 0.98 -18.35
N MET A 137 -6.97 1.27 -18.29
CA MET A 137 -5.99 0.68 -19.22
C MET A 137 -5.71 -0.81 -18.94
N TYR A 138 -6.26 -1.35 -17.85
CA TYR A 138 -5.98 -2.70 -17.36
C TYR A 138 -7.24 -3.53 -17.14
N VAL A 139 -8.36 -3.11 -17.75
CA VAL A 139 -9.69 -3.74 -17.69
C VAL A 139 -9.98 -4.44 -19.01
#